data_AF-A0A7X9DRF7-F1
#
_entry.id   AF-A0A7X9DRF7-F1
#
_cell.length_a   1.000
_cell.length_b   1.000
_cell.length_c   1.000
_cell.angle_alpha   90.00
_cell.angle_beta   90.00
_cell.angle_gamma   90.00
#
_symmetry.space_group_name_H-M   'P 1'
#
loop_
_entity.id
_entity.type
_entity.pdbx_description
1 polymer ?
#
loop_
_entity_poly.entity_id
_entity_poly.type
_entity_poly.pdbx_seq_one_letter_code
_entity_poly.pdbx_strand_id
1 'polypeptide(L)'
;MTNDFWEKTYERYSPRLLGVCYRYIPNRIEAEDLMHEAFLTAMNRFDTFTGKGSFEGWLRRITVNTALMHLRKKQPVVYAAGMDFPDDKETIYEE
;
A
#
# COMPACT_ATOMS: atom_id res chain seq x y z
N MET A 1 -1.40 -19.88 8.20
CA MET A 1 -1.75 -19.47 6.82
C MET A 1 -0.76 -20.16 5.89
N THR A 2 -1.22 -20.88 4.87
CA THR A 2 -0.35 -21.68 3.98
C THR A 2 0.24 -20.81 2.86
N ASN A 3 1.42 -21.16 2.34
CA ASN A 3 2.02 -20.46 1.20
C ASN A 3 1.09 -20.40 -0.02
N ASP A 4 0.29 -21.45 -0.24
CA ASP A 4 -0.70 -21.56 -1.34
C ASP A 4 -1.75 -20.42 -1.33
N PHE A 5 -2.16 -19.94 -0.15
CA PHE A 5 -3.11 -18.82 -0.07
C PHE A 5 -2.51 -17.53 -0.62
N TRP A 6 -1.27 -17.24 -0.24
CA TRP A 6 -0.58 -16.00 -0.63
C TRP A 6 -0.16 -16.03 -2.09
N GLU A 7 0.23 -17.18 -2.61
CA GLU A 7 0.51 -17.38 -4.04
C GLU A 7 -0.72 -17.05 -4.89
N LYS A 8 -1.87 -17.67 -4.60
CA LYS A 8 -3.13 -17.39 -5.32
C LYS A 8 -3.58 -15.94 -5.19
N THR A 9 -3.38 -15.36 -4.01
CA THR A 9 -3.68 -13.95 -3.74
C THR A 9 -2.79 -13.05 -4.60
N TYR A 10 -1.50 -13.36 -4.67
CA TYR A 10 -0.53 -12.59 -5.45
C TYR A 10 -0.86 -12.65 -6.94
N GLU A 11 -1.09 -13.85 -7.49
CA GLU A 11 -1.48 -14.03 -8.89
C GLU A 11 -2.75 -13.25 -9.25
N ARG A 12 -3.75 -13.26 -8.36
CA ARG A 12 -5.02 -12.57 -8.58
C ARG A 12 -4.91 -11.05 -8.52
N TYR A 13 -4.17 -10.50 -7.56
CA TYR A 13 -4.22 -9.06 -7.27
C TYR A 13 -3.02 -8.27 -7.80
N SER A 14 -1.85 -8.89 -7.97
CA SER A 14 -0.63 -8.19 -8.38
C SER A 14 -0.77 -7.34 -9.66
N PRO A 15 -1.50 -7.75 -10.73
CA PRO A 15 -1.64 -6.89 -11.91
C PRO A 15 -2.44 -5.61 -11.62
N ARG A 16 -3.46 -5.70 -10.76
CA ARG A 16 -4.27 -4.54 -10.36
C ARG A 16 -3.51 -3.62 -9.43
N LEU A 17 -2.78 -4.18 -8.46
CA LEU A 17 -1.96 -3.40 -7.52
C LEU A 17 -0.81 -2.71 -8.25
N LEU A 18 -0.18 -3.37 -9.21
CA LEU A 18 0.80 -2.76 -10.10
C LEU A 18 0.20 -1.56 -10.85
N GLY A 19 -1.01 -1.73 -11.42
CA GLY A 19 -1.75 -0.62 -12.03
C GLY A 19 -2.06 0.53 -11.08
N VAL A 20 -2.21 0.27 -9.77
CA VAL A 20 -2.35 1.32 -8.75
C VAL A 20 -1.01 2.04 -8.54
N CYS A 21 0.10 1.31 -8.35
CA CYS A 21 1.43 1.91 -8.22
C CYS A 21 1.79 2.80 -9.41
N TYR A 22 1.50 2.34 -10.64
CA TYR A 22 1.76 3.08 -11.87
C TYR A 22 1.05 4.43 -11.98
N ARG A 23 -0.10 4.61 -11.33
CA ARG A 23 -0.80 5.91 -11.31
C ARG A 23 -0.03 6.98 -10.55
N TYR A 24 0.83 6.57 -9.63
CA TYR A 24 1.61 7.45 -8.76
C TYR A 24 3.07 7.51 -9.19
N ILE A 25 3.63 6.40 -9.68
CA ILE A 25 5.02 6.27 -10.11
C ILE A 25 5.03 5.79 -11.58
N PRO A 26 5.21 6.68 -12.57
CA PRO A 26 5.26 6.31 -13.99
C PRO A 26 6.64 5.72 -14.38
N ASN A 27 7.20 4.88 -13.52
CA ASN A 27 8.41 4.10 -13.76
C ASN A 27 8.07 2.63 -13.48
N ARG A 28 8.29 1.78 -14.50
CA ARG A 28 7.93 0.36 -14.44
C ARG A 28 8.61 -0.39 -13.31
N ILE A 29 9.92 -0.23 -13.18
CA ILE A 29 10.72 -0.98 -12.21
C ILE A 29 10.33 -0.56 -10.79
N GLU A 30 10.25 0.75 -10.55
CA GLU A 30 9.86 1.27 -9.23
C GLU A 30 8.42 0.90 -8.86
N ALA A 31 7.49 0.91 -9.82
CA ALA A 31 6.11 0.51 -9.57
C ALA A 31 5.99 -0.99 -9.23
N GLU A 32 6.77 -1.84 -9.89
CA GLU A 32 6.86 -3.28 -9.58
C GLU A 32 7.44 -3.50 -8.17
N ASP A 33 8.52 -2.80 -7.82
CA ASP A 33 9.13 -2.89 -6.49
C ASP A 33 8.15 -2.46 -5.38
N LEU A 34 7.44 -1.35 -5.56
CA LEU A 34 6.45 -0.87 -4.59
C LEU A 34 5.24 -1.79 -4.47
N MET A 35 4.84 -2.43 -5.56
CA MET A 35 3.77 -3.43 -5.53
C MET A 35 4.19 -4.64 -4.71
N HIS A 36 5.42 -5.14 -4.89
CA HIS A 36 5.98 -6.22 -4.07
C HIS A 36 6.07 -5.81 -2.59
N GLU A 37 6.59 -4.61 -2.29
CA GLU A 37 6.69 -4.08 -0.92
C GLU A 37 5.31 -3.97 -0.25
N ALA A 38 4.31 -3.46 -0.98
CA ALA A 38 2.94 -3.39 -0.50
C ALA A 38 2.36 -4.78 -0.22
N PHE A 39 2.65 -5.77 -1.06
CA PHE A 39 2.16 -7.13 -0.86
C PHE A 39 2.81 -7.80 0.36
N LEU A 40 4.12 -7.65 0.55
CA LEU A 40 4.82 -8.11 1.75
C LEU A 40 4.27 -7.41 3.01
N THR A 41 3.99 -6.11 2.92
CA THR A 41 3.37 -5.35 4.00
C THR A 41 1.98 -5.90 4.35
N ALA A 42 1.18 -6.27 3.35
CA ALA A 42 -0.10 -6.91 3.56
C ALA A 42 0.04 -8.28 4.23
N MET A 43 0.99 -9.11 3.81
CA MET A 43 1.25 -10.40 4.46
C MET A 43 1.58 -10.22 5.95
N ASN A 44 2.44 -9.24 6.27
CA ASN A 44 2.86 -8.94 7.62
C ASN A 44 1.76 -8.33 8.49
N ARG A 45 0.80 -7.61 7.89
CA ARG A 45 -0.30 -6.93 8.60
C ARG A 45 -1.63 -7.65 8.48
N PHE A 46 -1.65 -8.90 8.03
CA PHE A 46 -2.90 -9.61 7.76
C PHE A 46 -3.78 -9.78 9.02
N ASP A 47 -3.17 -9.85 10.19
CA ASP A 47 -3.83 -9.83 11.49
C ASP A 47 -4.71 -8.59 11.73
N THR A 48 -4.39 -7.47 11.06
CA THR A 48 -5.18 -6.23 11.12
C THR A 48 -6.42 -6.24 10.21
N PHE A 49 -6.56 -7.23 9.33
CA PHE A 49 -7.74 -7.36 8.48
C PHE A 49 -8.90 -7.94 9.29
N THR A 50 -9.82 -7.07 9.71
CA THR A 50 -10.97 -7.43 10.56
C THR A 50 -12.12 -8.11 9.81
N GLY A 51 -11.99 -8.32 8.49
CA GLY A 51 -13.08 -8.81 7.64
C GLY A 51 -14.15 -7.76 7.34
N LYS A 52 -14.07 -6.55 7.89
CA LYS A 52 -14.95 -5.43 7.53
C LYS A 52 -14.54 -4.89 6.14
N GLY A 53 -15.46 -4.95 5.18
CA GLY A 53 -15.23 -4.54 3.79
C GLY A 53 -14.56 -5.63 2.94
N SER A 54 -14.15 -5.26 1.73
CA SER A 54 -13.52 -6.22 0.81
C SER A 54 -12.02 -6.36 1.07
N PHE A 55 -11.52 -7.59 0.99
CA PHE A 55 -10.09 -7.87 1.05
C PHE A 55 -9.30 -7.13 -0.03
N GLU A 56 -9.85 -7.02 -1.24
CA GLU A 56 -9.27 -6.21 -2.32
C GLU A 56 -9.16 -4.73 -1.94
N GLY A 57 -10.18 -4.18 -1.29
CA GLY A 57 -10.17 -2.79 -0.81
C GLY A 57 -9.10 -2.55 0.25
N TRP A 58 -8.93 -3.51 1.16
CA TRP A 58 -7.87 -3.47 2.17
C TRP A 58 -6.47 -3.56 1.55
N LEU A 59 -6.24 -4.50 0.62
CA LEU A 59 -4.99 -4.60 -0.13
C LEU A 59 -4.67 -3.32 -0.89
N ARG A 60 -5.67 -2.77 -1.61
CA ARG A 60 -5.52 -1.53 -2.36
C ARG A 60 -5.13 -0.35 -1.46
N ARG A 61 -5.67 -0.28 -0.23
CA ARG A 61 -5.30 0.76 0.74
C ARG A 61 -3.83 0.67 1.11
N ILE A 62 -3.34 -0.53 1.40
CA ILE A 62 -1.91 -0.75 1.68
C ILE A 62 -1.06 -0.29 0.50
N THR A 63 -1.40 -0.70 -0.72
CA THR A 63 -0.66 -0.31 -1.93
C THR A 63 -0.63 1.20 -2.16
N VAL A 64 -1.76 1.90 -1.98
CA VAL A 64 -1.81 3.36 -2.12
C VAL A 64 -0.93 4.03 -1.07
N ASN A 65 -0.99 3.60 0.20
CA ASN A 65 -0.17 4.19 1.26
C ASN A 65 1.32 3.96 1.01
N THR A 66 1.72 2.76 0.58
CA THR A 66 3.11 2.45 0.19
C THR A 66 3.60 3.37 -0.93
N ALA A 67 2.81 3.55 -1.99
CA ALA A 67 3.16 4.44 -3.10
C ALA A 67 3.28 5.92 -2.66
N LEU A 68 2.33 6.41 -1.86
CA LEU A 68 2.36 7.78 -1.35
C LEU A 68 3.55 8.02 -0.41
N MET A 69 3.87 7.06 0.47
CA MET A 69 5.05 7.14 1.33
C MET A 69 6.34 7.20 0.52
N HIS A 70 6.45 6.40 -0.55
CA HIS A 70 7.60 6.47 -1.45
C HIS A 70 7.74 7.84 -2.12
N LEU A 71 6.64 8.41 -2.62
CA LEU A 71 6.63 9.76 -3.20
C LEU A 71 7.04 10.84 -2.18
N ARG A 72 6.53 10.76 -0.95
CA ARG A 72 6.91 11.66 0.15
C ARG A 72 8.40 11.61 0.45
N LYS A 73 9.02 10.42 0.41
CA LYS A 73 10.48 10.26 0.61
C LYS A 73 11.30 10.80 -0.56
N LYS A 74 10.78 10.71 -1.79
CA LYS A 74 11.43 11.22 -3.00
C LYS A 74 11.39 12.74 -3.13
N GLN A 75 10.39 13.40 -2.56
CA GLN A 75 10.38 14.85 -2.46
C GLN A 75 11.12 15.27 -1.18
N PRO A 76 12.35 15.81 -1.27
CA PRO A 76 12.93 16.49 -0.12
C PRO A 76 11.95 17.58 0.27
N VAL A 77 11.43 17.48 1.49
CA VAL A 77 10.39 18.36 2.01
C VAL A 77 10.88 19.80 1.87
N VAL A 78 10.38 20.53 0.85
CA VAL A 78 10.32 21.98 0.94
C VAL A 78 9.21 22.20 1.95
N TYR A 79 9.59 22.40 3.21
CA TYR A 79 8.68 22.79 4.28
C TYR A 79 8.11 24.17 3.93
N ALA A 80 7.12 24.21 3.03
CA ALA A 80 6.20 25.33 2.96
C ALA A 80 5.39 25.26 4.25
N ALA A 81 5.68 26.20 5.13
CA ALA A 81 5.18 26.30 6.50
C ALA A 81 3.67 25.97 6.60
N GLY A 82 3.32 24.95 7.40
CA GLY A 82 2.02 24.89 8.05
C GLY A 82 1.00 23.85 7.60
N MET A 83 1.35 22.85 6.78
CA MET A 83 0.49 21.66 6.62
C MET A 83 1.13 20.42 7.21
N ASP A 84 0.82 20.15 8.48
CA ASP A 84 0.99 18.83 9.08
C ASP A 84 0.01 17.88 8.40
N PHE A 85 0.52 16.99 7.56
CA PHE A 85 -0.22 15.78 7.21
C PHE A 85 -0.01 14.81 8.36
N PRO A 86 -1.08 14.39 9.06
CA PRO A 86 -0.97 13.44 10.15
C PRO A 86 -0.18 12.21 9.69
N ASP A 87 0.80 11.79 10.48
CA ASP A 87 1.39 10.46 10.35
C ASP A 87 0.23 9.47 10.43
N ASP A 88 0.07 8.60 9.43
CA ASP A 88 -1.07 7.69 9.30
C ASP A 88 -1.10 6.57 10.36
N LYS A 89 -0.33 6.77 11.44
CA LYS A 89 -0.40 5.99 12.67
C LYS A 89 -1.56 6.38 13.57
N GLU A 90 -2.26 7.47 13.29
CA GLU A 90 -3.42 7.92 14.07
C GLU A 90 -4.80 7.57 13.49
N THR A 91 -4.90 6.95 12.30
CA THR A 91 -6.20 6.40 11.85
C THR A 91 -6.42 5.01 12.46
N ILE A 92 -6.42 4.96 13.79
CA ILE A 92 -7.13 3.90 14.52
C ILE A 92 -8.60 4.10 14.21
N TYR A 93 -9.27 3.01 13.83
CA TYR A 93 -10.70 2.94 13.60
C TYR A 93 -11.47 3.57 14.76
N GLU A 94 -11.98 4.78 14.56
CA GLU A 94 -13.12 5.29 15.33
C GLU A 94 -14.40 5.05 14.53
N GLU A 95 -15.33 4.38 15.23
CA GLU A 95 -16.71 3.97 14.93
C GLU A 95 -16.93 2.71 14.06
#